data_AF-A0A3L7TFT3-F1
#
_entry.id   AF-A0A3L7TFT3-F1
#
_cell.length_a   1.000
_cell.length_b   1.000
_cell.length_c   1.000
_cell.angle_alpha   90.00
_cell.angle_beta   90.00
_cell.angle_gamma   90.00
#
_symmetry.space_group_name_H-M   'P 1'
#
loop_
_entity.id
_entity.type
_entity.pdbx_description
1 polymer ?
#
loop_
_entity_poly.entity_id
_entity_poly.type
_entity_poly.pdbx_seq_one_letter_code
_entity_poly.pdbx_strand_id
1 'polypeptide(L)'
;MILFTSDLLFGSKILGAAKYAGVRGQGVRGRASLAQHADAATHYFLDLEAELALGESADDLLDAALGHPPLRVFVFAGHLQTEALKRATAKIAASGASGHEVHSRGSLNARLSSILPPNAPAATESR
;
A
#
# COMPACT_ATOMS: atom_id res chain seq x y z
N MET A 1 3.44 4.44 10.15
CA MET A 1 3.94 4.87 8.82
C MET A 1 3.16 4.17 7.72
N ILE A 2 3.20 4.68 6.49
CA ILE A 2 2.66 4.06 5.28
C ILE A 2 3.81 3.78 4.31
N LEU A 3 3.82 2.61 3.71
CA LEU A 3 4.77 2.24 2.66
C LEU A 3 4.07 2.23 1.30
N PHE A 4 4.78 2.52 0.23
CA PHE A 4 4.23 2.37 -1.11
C PHE A 4 5.29 2.13 -2.19
N THR A 5 4.90 1.39 -3.23
CA THR A 5 5.49 1.50 -4.57
C THR A 5 4.51 2.32 -5.41
N SER A 6 5.02 3.21 -6.27
CA SER A 6 4.23 3.81 -7.36
C SER A 6 5.10 4.72 -8.23
N ASP A 7 4.54 5.15 -9.36
CA ASP A 7 5.05 6.30 -10.09
C ASP A 7 4.86 7.63 -9.31
N LEU A 8 5.44 8.71 -9.84
CA LEU A 8 5.40 10.02 -9.19
C LEU A 8 3.97 10.56 -9.03
N LEU A 9 3.10 10.33 -10.01
CA LEU A 9 1.77 10.92 -10.06
C LEU A 9 0.87 10.30 -8.99
N PHE A 10 0.79 8.97 -8.96
CA PHE A 10 -0.05 8.28 -8.00
C PHE A 10 0.59 8.22 -6.61
N GLY A 11 1.93 8.11 -6.54
CA GLY A 11 2.67 8.22 -5.29
C GLY A 11 2.40 9.54 -4.54
N SER A 12 2.28 10.66 -5.26
CA SER A 12 1.91 11.96 -4.68
C SER A 12 0.54 11.94 -4.00
N LYS A 13 -0.41 11.16 -4.51
CA LYS A 13 -1.74 11.02 -3.90
C LYS A 13 -1.71 10.19 -2.63
N ILE A 14 -0.93 9.10 -2.63
CA ILE A 14 -0.70 8.28 -1.43
C ILE A 14 -0.03 9.13 -0.34
N LEU A 15 0.98 9.93 -0.70
CA LEU A 15 1.63 10.86 0.24
C LEU A 15 0.66 11.93 0.76
N GLY A 16 -0.20 12.48 -0.10
CA GLY A 16 -1.25 13.42 0.30
C GLY A 16 -2.24 12.80 1.30
N ALA A 17 -2.69 11.57 1.04
CA ALA A 17 -3.58 10.83 1.95
C ALA A 17 -2.90 10.48 3.28
N ALA A 18 -1.63 10.06 3.25
CA ALA A 18 -0.84 9.82 4.46
C ALA A 18 -0.72 11.09 5.31
N LYS A 19 -0.40 12.24 4.68
CA LYS A 19 -0.35 13.53 5.36
C LYS A 19 -1.69 13.92 5.96
N TYR A 20 -2.78 13.72 5.22
CA TYR A 20 -4.15 13.96 5.70
C TYR A 20 -4.51 13.10 6.91
N ALA A 21 -4.03 11.86 6.94
CA ALA A 21 -4.13 10.94 8.08
C ALA A 21 -3.13 11.22 9.22
N GLY A 22 -2.27 12.24 9.09
CA GLY A 22 -1.26 12.57 10.11
C GLY A 22 -0.12 11.56 10.23
N VAL A 23 0.13 10.76 9.19
CA VAL A 23 1.19 9.73 9.17
C VAL A 23 2.22 10.02 8.09
N ARG A 24 3.46 9.58 8.31
CA ARG A 24 4.52 9.64 7.29
C ARG A 24 4.29 8.57 6.23
N GLY A 25 4.57 8.93 4.97
CA GLY A 25 4.66 7.98 3.85
C GLY A 25 6.11 7.78 3.41
N GLN A 26 6.45 6.56 3.01
CA GLN A 26 7.79 6.17 2.57
C GLN A 26 7.70 5.33 1.29
N GLY A 27 8.42 5.77 0.25
CA GLY A 27 8.56 5.00 -0.98
C GLY A 27 9.53 3.84 -0.77
N VAL A 28 9.13 2.65 -1.19
CA VAL A 28 9.99 1.45 -1.21
C VAL A 28 10.04 0.88 -2.63
N ARG A 29 11.13 0.20 -2.98
CA ARG A 29 11.36 -0.31 -4.34
C ARG A 29 11.84 -1.78 -4.37
N GLY A 30 12.02 -2.40 -3.21
CA GLY A 30 12.52 -3.78 -3.11
C GLY A 30 12.36 -4.37 -1.71
N ARG A 31 12.54 -5.68 -1.60
CA ARG A 31 12.30 -6.45 -0.36
C ARG A 31 13.19 -6.00 0.79
N ALA A 32 14.44 -5.62 0.53
CA ALA A 32 15.33 -5.09 1.56
C ALA A 32 14.75 -3.83 2.24
N SER A 33 14.29 -2.87 1.43
CA SER A 33 13.66 -1.64 1.96
C SER A 33 12.30 -1.91 2.62
N LEU A 34 11.53 -2.86 2.10
CA LEU A 34 10.29 -3.30 2.74
C LEU A 34 10.58 -3.88 4.14
N ALA A 35 11.52 -4.83 4.25
CA ALA A 35 11.89 -5.46 5.51
C ALA A 35 12.43 -4.45 6.53
N GLN A 36 13.19 -3.44 6.09
CA GLN A 36 13.70 -2.38 6.98
C GLN A 36 12.59 -1.53 7.61
N HIS A 37 11.45 -1.39 6.94
CA HIS A 37 10.41 -0.42 7.31
C HIS A 37 9.08 -1.04 7.73
N ALA A 38 8.85 -2.32 7.42
CA ALA A 38 7.57 -3.01 7.60
C ALA A 38 7.07 -2.94 9.05
N ASP A 39 7.95 -3.16 10.03
CA ASP A 39 7.57 -3.22 11.45
C ASP A 39 7.07 -1.87 12.01
N ALA A 40 7.44 -0.75 11.38
CA ALA A 40 6.99 0.59 11.75
C ALA A 40 5.80 1.09 10.90
N ALA A 41 5.36 0.28 9.93
CA ALA A 41 4.29 0.60 9.01
C ALA A 41 3.01 -0.17 9.34
N THR A 42 1.89 0.42 8.91
CA THR A 42 0.55 -0.15 9.14
C THR A 42 -0.13 -0.53 7.83
N HIS A 43 0.23 0.18 6.75
CA HIS A 43 -0.29 -0.08 5.41
C HIS A 43 0.86 -0.12 4.42
N TYR A 44 0.68 -0.93 3.39
CA TYR A 44 1.55 -0.99 2.22
C TYR A 44 0.72 -0.95 0.94
N PHE A 45 1.00 0.03 0.08
CA PHE A 45 0.35 0.18 -1.22
C PHE A 45 1.30 -0.31 -2.32
N LEU A 46 0.98 -1.43 -2.94
CA LEU A 46 1.81 -2.06 -3.97
C LEU A 46 1.21 -1.82 -5.35
N ASP A 47 1.85 -0.95 -6.12
CA ASP A 47 1.61 -0.78 -7.55
C ASP A 47 2.28 -1.93 -8.34
N LEU A 48 1.49 -2.74 -9.03
CA LEU A 48 1.98 -3.83 -9.87
C LEU A 48 2.71 -3.34 -11.13
N GLU A 49 2.58 -2.05 -11.46
CA GLU A 49 3.22 -1.42 -12.63
C GLU A 49 4.43 -0.56 -12.23
N ALA A 50 4.78 -0.47 -10.94
CA ALA A 50 5.92 0.32 -10.51
C ALA A 50 7.24 -0.27 -11.00
N GLU A 51 8.16 0.60 -11.41
CA GLU A 51 9.56 0.24 -11.58
C GLU A 51 10.16 -0.15 -10.22
N LEU A 52 10.72 -1.35 -10.11
CA LEU A 52 11.31 -1.88 -8.87
C LEU A 52 12.84 -1.94 -8.97
N ALA A 53 13.49 -2.19 -7.85
CA ALA A 53 14.93 -2.44 -7.83
C ALA A 53 15.29 -3.67 -8.67
N LEU A 54 16.54 -3.73 -9.14
CA LEU A 54 17.00 -4.79 -10.02
C LEU A 54 16.79 -6.18 -9.38
N GLY A 55 16.14 -7.08 -10.13
CA GLY A 55 15.87 -8.45 -9.66
C GLY A 55 14.65 -8.57 -8.73
N GLU A 56 13.91 -7.49 -8.51
CA GLU A 56 12.65 -7.51 -7.76
C GLU A 56 11.45 -7.59 -8.71
N SER A 57 10.45 -8.37 -8.33
CA SER A 57 9.16 -8.42 -9.02
C SER A 57 8.03 -8.00 -8.07
N ALA A 58 6.94 -7.47 -8.62
CA ALA A 58 5.78 -7.11 -7.81
C ALA A 58 5.18 -8.34 -7.10
N ASP A 59 5.27 -9.52 -7.72
CA ASP A 59 4.80 -10.77 -7.14
C ASP A 59 5.65 -11.19 -5.92
N ASP A 60 6.98 -11.02 -5.97
CA ASP A 60 7.88 -11.30 -4.85
C ASP A 60 7.71 -10.29 -3.71
N LEU A 61 7.49 -9.01 -4.04
CA LEU A 61 7.21 -7.97 -3.05
C LEU A 61 5.87 -8.18 -2.37
N LEU A 62 4.86 -8.68 -3.11
CA LEU A 62 3.57 -9.05 -2.53
C LEU A 62 3.75 -10.19 -1.53
N ASP A 63 4.45 -11.27 -1.92
CA ASP A 63 4.67 -12.41 -1.03
C ASP A 63 5.45 -11.99 0.23
N ALA A 64 6.48 -11.16 0.07
CA ALA A 64 7.22 -10.60 1.19
C ALA A 64 6.33 -9.75 2.11
N ALA A 65 5.49 -8.88 1.54
CA ALA A 65 4.60 -8.01 2.32
C ALA A 65 3.53 -8.78 3.10
N LEU A 66 2.96 -9.84 2.50
CA LEU A 66 2.00 -10.72 3.17
C LEU A 66 2.64 -11.50 4.33
N GLY A 67 3.96 -11.68 4.31
CA GLY A 67 4.73 -12.25 5.41
C GLY A 67 4.88 -11.34 6.63
N HIS A 68 4.45 -10.08 6.57
CA HIS A 68 4.49 -9.14 7.71
C HIS A 68 3.09 -8.98 8.34
N PRO A 69 2.82 -9.61 9.50
CA PRO A 69 1.50 -9.57 10.15
C PRO A 69 0.92 -8.17 10.43
N PRO A 70 1.70 -7.12 10.76
CA PRO A 70 1.12 -5.81 11.05
C PRO A 70 0.71 -5.03 9.78
N LEU A 71 1.11 -5.47 8.58
CA LEU A 71 0.85 -4.74 7.36
C LEU A 71 -0.50 -5.10 6.75
N ARG A 72 -1.34 -4.08 6.54
CA ARG A 72 -2.46 -4.16 5.61
C ARG A 72 -1.97 -3.84 4.20
N VAL A 73 -2.18 -4.76 3.28
CA VAL A 73 -1.62 -4.67 1.91
C VAL A 73 -2.72 -4.30 0.92
N PHE A 74 -2.49 -3.24 0.17
CA PHE A 74 -3.38 -2.74 -0.87
C PHE A 74 -2.65 -2.85 -2.21
N VAL A 75 -3.01 -3.85 -3.01
CA VAL A 75 -2.41 -4.06 -4.32
C VAL A 75 -3.21 -3.34 -5.37
N PHE A 76 -2.55 -2.68 -6.32
CA PHE A 76 -3.24 -1.96 -7.37
C PHE A 76 -2.49 -1.91 -8.69
N ALA A 77 -3.25 -1.66 -9.76
CA ALA A 77 -2.73 -1.50 -11.11
C ALA A 77 -3.73 -0.71 -11.98
N GLY A 78 -3.33 -0.33 -13.19
CA GLY A 78 -4.24 0.15 -14.22
C GLY A 78 -5.38 -0.84 -14.51
N HIS A 79 -6.54 -0.33 -14.92
CA HIS A 79 -7.74 -1.16 -15.15
C HIS A 79 -7.59 -2.19 -16.28
N LEU A 80 -6.61 -2.01 -17.16
CA LEU A 80 -6.29 -2.95 -18.23
C LEU A 80 -5.41 -4.13 -17.76
N GLN A 81 -4.81 -4.05 -16.56
CA GLN A 81 -3.95 -5.08 -15.99
C GLN A 81 -4.76 -6.21 -15.33
N THR A 82 -5.80 -6.69 -16.00
CA THR A 82 -6.80 -7.62 -15.44
C THR A 82 -6.17 -8.92 -14.94
N GLU A 83 -5.23 -9.49 -15.68
CA GLU A 83 -4.54 -10.73 -15.28
C GLU A 83 -3.62 -10.53 -14.07
N ALA A 84 -2.93 -9.40 -13.99
CA ALA A 84 -2.09 -9.08 -12.83
C ALA A 84 -2.95 -8.90 -11.56
N LEU A 85 -4.08 -8.20 -11.69
CA LEU A 85 -5.05 -8.02 -10.59
C LEU A 85 -5.68 -9.34 -10.15
N LYS A 86 -6.01 -10.24 -11.09
CA LYS A 86 -6.50 -11.60 -10.77
C LYS A 86 -5.46 -12.41 -10.00
N ARG A 87 -4.19 -12.40 -10.43
CA ARG A 87 -3.11 -13.10 -9.72
C ARG A 87 -2.92 -12.55 -8.30
N ALA A 88 -2.89 -11.23 -8.14
CA ALA A 88 -2.80 -10.60 -6.81
C ALA A 88 -3.99 -10.98 -5.92
N THR A 89 -5.20 -11.04 -6.48
CA THR A 89 -6.42 -11.44 -5.75
C THR A 89 -6.32 -12.88 -5.26
N ALA A 90 -5.85 -13.80 -6.12
CA ALA A 90 -5.64 -15.19 -5.75
C ALA A 90 -4.59 -15.35 -4.64
N LYS A 91 -3.47 -14.61 -4.71
CA LYS A 91 -2.43 -14.60 -3.68
C LYS A 91 -2.94 -14.09 -2.33
N ILE A 92 -3.66 -12.96 -2.31
CA ILE A 92 -4.26 -12.43 -1.09
C ILE A 92 -5.26 -13.43 -0.49
N ALA A 93 -6.12 -14.03 -1.32
CA ALA A 93 -7.08 -15.03 -0.85
C ALA A 93 -6.36 -16.26 -0.24
N ALA A 94 -5.25 -16.70 -0.83
CA ALA A 94 -4.47 -17.83 -0.33
C ALA A 94 -3.73 -17.54 1.00
N SER A 95 -3.45 -16.27 1.32
CA SER A 95 -2.79 -15.91 2.58
C SER A 95 -3.65 -16.14 3.83
N GLY A 96 -4.98 -16.23 3.66
CA GLY A 96 -5.94 -16.34 4.77
C GLY A 96 -6.03 -15.11 5.68
N ALA A 97 -5.22 -14.07 5.44
CA ALA A 97 -5.19 -12.86 6.24
C ALA A 97 -6.29 -11.88 5.81
N SER A 98 -7.04 -11.38 6.79
CA SER A 98 -8.12 -10.42 6.56
C SER A 98 -7.57 -8.99 6.44
N GLY A 99 -8.18 -8.18 5.56
CA GLY A 99 -7.92 -6.74 5.50
C GLY A 99 -6.89 -6.29 4.47
N HIS A 100 -6.38 -7.22 3.64
CA HIS A 100 -5.70 -6.93 2.38
C HIS A 100 -6.72 -6.75 1.25
N GLU A 101 -6.42 -5.89 0.29
CA GLU A 101 -7.36 -5.53 -0.77
C GLU A 101 -6.67 -5.36 -2.13
N VAL A 102 -7.40 -5.61 -3.22
CA VAL A 102 -6.94 -5.42 -4.61
C VAL A 102 -7.84 -4.40 -5.30
N HIS A 103 -7.23 -3.43 -5.99
CA HIS A 103 -7.94 -2.33 -6.63
C HIS A 103 -7.42 -2.02 -8.02
N SER A 104 -8.27 -1.49 -8.89
CA SER A 104 -7.77 -0.64 -9.97
C SER A 104 -7.28 0.69 -9.39
N ARG A 105 -6.36 1.38 -10.08
CA ARG A 105 -5.89 2.73 -9.70
C ARG A 105 -7.05 3.70 -9.43
N GLY A 106 -8.10 3.66 -10.26
CA GLY A 106 -9.29 4.50 -10.09
C GLY A 106 -10.07 4.15 -8.82
N SER A 107 -10.27 2.86 -8.54
CA SER A 107 -10.95 2.39 -7.32
C SER A 107 -10.16 2.73 -6.07
N LEU A 108 -8.84 2.52 -6.08
CA LEU A 108 -7.98 2.84 -4.95
C LEU A 108 -8.03 4.35 -4.65
N ASN A 109 -7.92 5.18 -5.68
CA ASN A 109 -7.97 6.64 -5.53
C ASN A 109 -9.26 7.11 -4.83
N ALA A 110 -10.41 6.54 -5.19
CA ALA A 110 -11.70 6.86 -4.57
C ALA A 110 -11.78 6.41 -3.10
N ARG A 111 -10.98 5.42 -2.71
CA ARG A 111 -10.97 4.83 -1.36
C ARG A 111 -9.85 5.32 -0.45
N LEU A 112 -8.86 6.07 -0.96
CA LEU A 112 -7.71 6.48 -0.15
C LEU A 112 -8.11 7.18 1.16
N SER A 113 -9.14 8.02 1.15
CA SER A 113 -9.63 8.72 2.36
C SER A 113 -10.35 7.83 3.36
N SER A 114 -10.93 6.70 2.92
CA SER A 114 -11.55 5.72 3.83
C SER A 114 -10.54 4.71 4.36
N ILE A 115 -9.51 4.39 3.56
CA ILE A 115 -8.39 3.54 3.98
C ILE A 115 -7.50 4.29 4.98
N LEU A 116 -7.21 5.56 4.71
CA LEU A 116 -6.41 6.46 5.55
C LEU A 116 -7.29 7.61 6.04
N PRO A 117 -8.19 7.36 7.02
CA PRO A 117 -9.01 8.40 7.59
C PRO A 117 -8.15 9.44 8.33
N PRO A 118 -8.61 10.69 8.47
CA PRO A 118 -7.92 11.66 9.29
C PRO A 118 -7.87 11.15 10.73
N ASN A 119 -6.69 11.20 11.36
CA ASN A 119 -6.64 11.10 12.82
C ASN A 119 -7.45 12.29 13.35
N ALA A 120 -8.55 12.01 14.04
CA ALA A 120 -9.31 13.05 14.70
C ALA A 120 -8.32 13.87 15.56
N PRO A 121 -8.32 15.21 15.46
CA PRO A 121 -7.50 15.99 16.37
C PRO A 121 -7.89 15.56 17.78
N ALA A 122 -6.90 15.17 18.59
CA ALA A 122 -7.10 15.01 20.03
C ALA A 122 -7.84 16.28 20.47
N ALA A 123 -9.07 16.10 20.95
CA ALA A 123 -9.96 17.21 21.29
C ALA A 123 -9.14 18.23 22.07
N THR A 124 -9.05 19.45 21.55
CA THR A 124 -8.47 20.56 22.28
C THR A 124 -9.25 20.64 23.59
N GLU A 125 -8.67 20.13 24.67
CA GLU A 125 -9.13 20.41 26.04
C GLU A 125 -8.91 21.91 26.24
N SER A 126 -9.87 22.69 25.77
CA SER A 126 -10.00 24.10 26.13
C SER A 126 -10.35 24.14 27.61
N ARG A 127 -9.34 24.49 28.41
CA ARG A 127 -9.49 24.97 29.78
C ARG A 127 -10.06 26.39 29.79
#